data_AF-A0A9Q1C2Y8-F1
#
_entry.id   AF-A0A9Q1C2Y8-F1
#
_cell.length_a   1.000
_cell.length_b   1.000
_cell.length_c   1.000
_cell.angle_alpha   90.00
_cell.angle_beta   90.00
_cell.angle_gamma   90.00
#
_symmetry.space_group_name_H-M   'P 1'
#
loop_
_entity.id
_entity.type
_entity.pdbx_description
1 polymer ?
#
loop_
_entity_poly.entity_id
_entity_poly.type
_entity_poly.pdbx_seq_one_letter_code
_entity_poly.pdbx_strand_id
1 'polypeptide(L)'
;MNLCCIGVIVYDVGDYFSVKWGKSDQTLHLLKNISFYAFAISYPLISLCSKLRSVLVENVPFLAWASTLNARYLIKRAQYLGLPEKGLPGKLFLFLCSVLPLLVTFYRAFIYLYISECPFTSQETFRIVRDVYFLETLGCFVYIIYLIRISFQHQFSLLLSYIKEEEGHLDKCRGALFNVTTDFSCFKQFCSNYLLCTIPMAVLAISSSVAWQYTVNSTCSSASNERVLDVENNICRYVWLVFLLYLAVLTFAIGGLSTEHIWDNFYDDVLQLQSESHCEFWDSFVHQLSLLYKTKDNLTVTLFFSVLSCFTALQLGDQDVSFLANACNETFVNITSHYCF
;
A
#
# COMPACT_ATOMS: atom_id res chain seq x y z
N MET A 1 -12.92 -17.07 -4.73
CA MET A 1 -11.54 -16.57 -4.92
C MET A 1 -11.10 -15.69 -3.75
N ASN A 2 -11.61 -14.45 -3.57
CA ASN A 2 -11.17 -13.58 -2.45
C ASN A 2 -11.30 -14.21 -1.04
N LEU A 3 -12.42 -14.90 -0.75
CA LEU A 3 -12.61 -15.59 0.53
C LEU A 3 -11.61 -16.74 0.75
N CYS A 4 -11.26 -17.46 -0.32
CA CYS A 4 -10.26 -18.52 -0.27
C CYS A 4 -8.86 -17.93 -0.01
N CYS A 5 -8.52 -16.82 -0.67
CA CYS A 5 -7.25 -16.11 -0.44
C CYS A 5 -7.13 -15.60 1.01
N ILE A 6 -8.22 -15.03 1.55
CA ILE A 6 -8.29 -14.59 2.95
C ILE A 6 -8.14 -15.80 3.88
N GLY A 7 -8.86 -16.89 3.62
CA GLY A 7 -8.78 -18.12 4.43
C GLY A 7 -7.38 -18.74 4.47
N VAL A 8 -6.66 -18.76 3.34
CA VAL A 8 -5.27 -19.24 3.28
C VAL A 8 -4.34 -18.36 4.12
N ILE A 9 -4.45 -17.03 4.00
CA ILE A 9 -3.62 -16.12 4.79
C ILE A 9 -3.94 -16.23 6.28
N VAL A 10 -5.20 -16.34 6.67
CA VAL A 10 -5.60 -16.48 8.07
C VAL A 10 -5.10 -17.80 8.65
N TYR A 11 -5.16 -18.90 7.88
CA TYR A 11 -4.60 -20.19 8.27
C TYR A 11 -3.09 -20.08 8.51
N ASP A 12 -2.36 -19.47 7.58
CA ASP A 12 -0.90 -19.31 7.70
C ASP A 12 -0.54 -18.43 8.90
N VAL A 13 -1.22 -17.28 9.07
CA VAL A 13 -1.00 -16.39 10.23
C VAL A 13 -1.30 -17.13 11.53
N GLY A 14 -2.35 -17.96 11.58
CA GLY A 14 -2.70 -18.78 12.74
C GLY A 14 -1.62 -19.80 13.09
N ASP A 15 -1.08 -20.49 12.08
CA ASP A 15 0.03 -21.44 12.25
C ASP A 15 1.29 -20.73 12.78
N TYR A 16 1.70 -19.63 12.15
CA TYR A 16 2.84 -18.82 12.60
C TYR A 16 2.65 -18.26 14.01
N PHE A 17 1.45 -17.80 14.35
CA PHE A 17 1.15 -17.28 15.66
C PHE A 17 1.24 -18.39 16.71
N SER A 18 0.70 -19.58 16.43
CA SER A 18 0.74 -20.71 17.37
C SER A 18 2.16 -21.20 17.69
N VAL A 19 3.08 -21.14 16.72
CA VAL A 19 4.45 -21.66 16.86
C VAL A 19 5.41 -20.64 17.50
N LYS A 20 5.21 -19.34 17.18
CA LYS A 20 6.17 -18.26 17.50
C LYS A 20 5.73 -17.31 18.62
N TRP A 21 4.44 -17.29 18.98
CA TRP A 21 3.94 -16.42 20.04
C TRP A 21 4.51 -16.82 21.41
N GLY A 22 4.91 -15.83 22.21
CA GLY A 22 5.45 -16.02 23.57
C GLY A 22 6.95 -16.34 23.64
N LYS A 23 7.68 -16.39 22.51
CA LYS A 23 9.14 -16.53 22.47
C LYS A 23 9.80 -15.20 22.10
N SER A 24 10.58 -14.61 23.00
CA SER A 24 11.22 -13.30 22.81
C SER A 24 12.01 -13.24 21.48
N ASP A 25 12.88 -14.25 21.25
CA ASP A 25 13.76 -14.33 20.07
C ASP A 25 13.01 -14.48 18.72
N GLN A 26 11.73 -14.88 18.75
CA GLN A 26 10.92 -15.10 17.54
C GLN A 26 9.89 -13.99 17.28
N THR A 27 9.80 -13.00 18.17
CA THR A 27 8.80 -11.92 18.09
C THR A 27 9.07 -11.00 16.89
N LEU A 28 10.34 -10.71 16.58
CA LEU A 28 10.71 -9.92 15.40
C LEU A 28 10.35 -10.63 14.08
N HIS A 29 10.57 -11.95 14.00
CA HIS A 29 10.15 -12.76 12.86
C HIS A 29 8.63 -12.77 12.68
N LEU A 30 7.89 -12.87 13.78
CA LEU A 30 6.43 -12.83 13.76
C LEU A 30 5.93 -11.48 13.25
N LEU A 31 6.49 -10.37 13.74
CA LEU A 31 6.09 -9.02 13.34
C LEU A 31 6.36 -8.75 11.85
N LYS A 32 7.51 -9.20 11.35
CA LYS A 32 7.88 -9.14 9.92
C LYS A 32 6.91 -9.93 9.05
N ASN A 33 6.55 -11.15 9.45
CA ASN A 33 5.64 -12.01 8.70
C ASN A 33 4.20 -11.46 8.71
N ILE A 34 3.70 -11.02 9.88
CA ILE A 34 2.38 -10.39 9.98
C ILE A 34 2.30 -9.15 9.09
N SER A 35 3.36 -8.35 9.08
CA SER A 35 3.43 -7.18 8.20
C SER A 35 3.33 -7.58 6.73
N PHE A 36 4.09 -8.56 6.27
CA PHE A 36 3.99 -9.05 4.88
C PHE A 36 2.57 -9.56 4.52
N TYR A 37 1.96 -10.38 5.39
CA TYR A 37 0.61 -10.91 5.16
C TYR A 37 -0.46 -9.82 5.17
N ALA A 38 -0.32 -8.80 6.00
CA ALA A 38 -1.23 -7.65 6.02
C ALA A 38 -1.24 -6.89 4.69
N PHE A 39 -0.08 -6.79 4.02
CA PHE A 39 -0.02 -6.22 2.66
C PHE A 39 -0.66 -7.14 1.63
N ALA A 40 -0.33 -8.44 1.67
CA ALA A 40 -0.87 -9.42 0.73
C ALA A 40 -2.41 -9.54 0.79
N ILE A 41 -2.99 -9.43 1.99
CA ILE A 41 -4.45 -9.52 2.20
C ILE A 41 -5.19 -8.22 1.90
N SER A 42 -4.47 -7.10 1.76
CA SER A 42 -5.09 -5.77 1.65
C SER A 42 -6.05 -5.66 0.47
N TYR A 43 -5.65 -6.07 -0.74
CA TYR A 43 -6.52 -6.06 -1.91
C TYR A 43 -7.73 -7.01 -1.78
N PRO A 44 -7.56 -8.31 -1.46
CA PRO A 44 -8.69 -9.22 -1.25
C PRO A 44 -9.71 -8.68 -0.23
N LEU A 45 -9.23 -8.08 0.86
CA LEU A 45 -10.07 -7.52 1.92
C LEU A 45 -10.87 -6.32 1.42
N ILE A 46 -10.22 -5.36 0.75
CA ILE A 46 -10.90 -4.18 0.20
C ILE A 46 -11.90 -4.59 -0.89
N SER A 47 -11.54 -5.56 -1.74
CA SER A 47 -12.44 -6.11 -2.75
C SER A 47 -13.66 -6.79 -2.12
N LEU A 48 -13.47 -7.50 -0.99
CA LEU A 48 -14.57 -8.06 -0.20
C LEU A 48 -15.46 -6.95 0.38
N CYS A 49 -14.88 -5.90 0.97
CA CYS A 49 -15.63 -4.75 1.50
C CYS A 49 -16.47 -4.07 0.41
N SER A 50 -15.91 -3.91 -0.80
CA SER A 50 -16.63 -3.37 -1.96
C SER A 50 -17.83 -4.24 -2.36
N LYS A 51 -17.67 -5.57 -2.37
CA LYS A 51 -18.76 -6.52 -2.66
C LYS A 51 -19.82 -6.54 -1.56
N LEU A 52 -19.41 -6.57 -0.29
CA LEU A 52 -20.32 -6.52 0.85
C LEU A 52 -21.20 -5.28 0.79
N ARG A 53 -20.61 -4.11 0.53
CA ARG A 53 -21.38 -2.89 0.33
C ARG A 53 -22.32 -2.96 -0.87
N SER A 54 -21.93 -3.59 -1.97
CA SER A 54 -22.83 -3.75 -3.12
C SER A 54 -24.04 -4.64 -2.84
N VAL A 55 -23.95 -5.52 -1.84
CA VAL A 55 -25.03 -6.45 -1.43
C VAL A 55 -25.88 -5.83 -0.31
N LEU A 56 -25.25 -5.12 0.62
CA LEU A 56 -25.93 -4.35 1.66
C LEU A 56 -26.52 -3.10 1.00
N VAL A 57 -27.75 -3.22 0.49
CA VAL A 57 -28.51 -2.17 -0.22
C VAL A 57 -28.65 -0.87 0.59
N GLU A 58 -28.39 -0.91 1.90
CA GLU A 58 -28.39 0.26 2.76
C GLU A 58 -27.23 1.20 2.42
N ASN A 59 -27.57 2.49 2.23
CA ASN A 59 -26.61 3.57 2.14
C ASN A 59 -25.86 3.69 3.48
N VAL A 60 -24.80 2.90 3.67
CA VAL A 60 -23.87 3.06 4.79
C VAL A 60 -22.86 4.14 4.37
N PRO A 61 -23.03 5.42 4.82
CA PRO A 61 -22.16 6.51 4.39
C PRO A 61 -20.70 6.28 4.81
N PHE A 62 -20.46 5.56 5.91
CA PHE A 62 -19.13 5.22 6.37
C PHE A 62 -18.33 4.34 5.41
N LEU A 63 -19.01 3.51 4.60
CA LEU A 63 -18.37 2.65 3.60
C LEU A 63 -18.38 3.30 2.20
N ALA A 64 -18.69 4.59 2.09
CA ALA A 64 -18.72 5.36 0.83
C ALA A 64 -17.46 5.19 -0.04
N TRP A 65 -16.30 5.05 0.60
CA TRP A 65 -15.03 4.80 -0.08
C TRP A 65 -14.94 3.42 -0.77
N ALA A 66 -15.66 2.40 -0.31
CA ALA A 66 -15.54 1.02 -0.84
C ALA A 66 -16.13 0.85 -2.25
N SER A 67 -16.94 1.80 -2.72
CA SER A 67 -17.50 1.78 -4.08
C SER A 67 -16.45 2.06 -5.17
N THR A 68 -15.27 2.57 -4.82
CA THR A 68 -14.18 2.85 -5.77
C THR A 68 -13.69 1.62 -6.52
N LEU A 69 -13.83 0.42 -5.92
CA LEU A 69 -13.52 -0.86 -6.56
C LEU A 69 -14.73 -1.60 -7.14
N ASN A 70 -15.92 -0.97 -7.14
CA ASN A 70 -17.09 -1.56 -7.77
C ASN A 70 -16.91 -1.55 -9.30
N ALA A 71 -17.28 -2.64 -9.97
CA ALA A 71 -17.20 -2.75 -11.42
C ALA A 71 -17.89 -1.58 -12.15
N ARG A 72 -19.06 -1.12 -11.68
CA ARG A 72 -19.75 0.04 -12.28
C ARG A 72 -18.94 1.32 -12.17
N TYR A 73 -18.30 1.53 -11.02
CA TYR A 73 -17.43 2.69 -10.80
C TYR A 73 -16.22 2.62 -11.72
N LEU A 74 -15.54 1.47 -11.79
CA LEU A 74 -14.38 1.28 -12.66
C LEU A 74 -14.72 1.45 -14.14
N ILE A 75 -15.87 0.96 -14.60
CA ILE A 75 -16.34 1.16 -15.99
C ILE A 75 -16.59 2.64 -16.26
N LYS A 76 -17.27 3.36 -15.36
CA LYS A 76 -17.47 4.82 -15.47
C LYS A 76 -16.12 5.54 -15.58
N ARG A 77 -15.13 5.15 -14.78
CA ARG A 77 -13.79 5.75 -14.80
C ARG A 77 -13.03 5.43 -16.08
N ALA A 78 -13.16 4.20 -16.60
CA ALA A 78 -12.52 3.78 -17.84
C ALA A 78 -13.03 4.57 -19.07
N GLN A 79 -14.29 5.02 -19.06
CA GLN A 79 -14.84 5.86 -20.13
C GLN A 79 -14.08 7.18 -20.29
N TYR A 80 -13.59 7.78 -19.21
CA TYR A 80 -12.80 9.02 -19.25
C TYR A 80 -11.36 8.83 -19.74
N LEU A 81 -10.88 7.58 -19.85
CA LEU A 81 -9.52 7.29 -20.31
C LEU A 81 -9.40 7.25 -21.84
N GLY A 82 -10.51 7.11 -22.57
CA GLY A 82 -10.48 7.05 -24.04
C GLY A 82 -9.61 5.90 -24.58
N LEU A 83 -9.65 4.74 -23.91
CA LEU A 83 -8.81 3.56 -24.23
C LEU A 83 -8.81 3.15 -25.72
N PRO A 84 -9.93 3.21 -26.47
CA PRO A 84 -9.94 2.83 -27.88
C PRO A 84 -9.08 3.74 -28.77
N GLU A 85 -8.96 5.02 -28.42
CA GLU A 85 -8.28 6.03 -29.25
C GLU A 85 -6.85 6.29 -28.79
N LYS A 86 -6.62 6.35 -27.46
CA LYS A 86 -5.32 6.73 -26.86
C LYS A 86 -4.49 5.53 -26.41
N GLY A 87 -5.09 4.33 -26.38
CA GLY A 87 -4.48 3.12 -25.83
C GLY A 87 -4.36 3.16 -24.30
N LEU A 88 -3.63 2.18 -23.74
CA LEU A 88 -3.43 2.06 -22.29
C LEU A 88 -2.53 3.18 -21.74
N PRO A 89 -3.00 3.99 -20.77
CA PRO A 89 -2.18 5.02 -20.15
C PRO A 89 -1.12 4.40 -19.25
N GLY A 90 0.08 4.99 -19.25
CA GLY A 90 1.18 4.56 -18.38
C GLY A 90 1.67 3.13 -18.66
N LYS A 91 1.90 2.75 -19.92
CA LYS A 91 2.40 1.41 -20.30
C LYS A 91 3.68 1.01 -19.57
N LEU A 92 4.60 1.95 -19.37
CA LEU A 92 5.83 1.73 -18.58
C LEU A 92 5.51 1.43 -17.11
N PHE A 93 4.50 2.12 -16.55
CA PHE A 93 4.07 1.87 -15.18
C PHE A 93 3.37 0.52 -15.04
N LEU A 94 2.55 0.11 -16.02
CA LEU A 94 1.99 -1.23 -16.08
C LEU A 94 3.09 -2.29 -16.16
N PHE A 95 4.08 -2.11 -17.04
CA PHE A 95 5.23 -2.98 -17.16
C PHE A 95 5.96 -3.10 -15.82
N LEU A 96 6.18 -1.97 -15.13
CA LEU A 96 6.77 -1.96 -13.80
C LEU A 96 5.89 -2.72 -12.79
N CYS A 97 4.57 -2.52 -12.78
CA CYS A 97 3.66 -3.19 -11.87
C CYS A 97 3.59 -4.72 -12.06
N SER A 98 3.89 -5.24 -13.25
CA SER A 98 3.89 -6.68 -13.55
C SER A 98 5.28 -7.31 -13.43
N VAL A 99 6.31 -6.71 -14.01
CA VAL A 99 7.66 -7.31 -14.06
C VAL A 99 8.32 -7.35 -12.69
N LEU A 100 8.02 -6.34 -11.88
CA LEU A 100 8.69 -6.13 -10.62
C LEU A 100 8.30 -7.16 -9.54
N PRO A 101 7.00 -7.51 -9.35
CA PRO A 101 6.60 -8.71 -8.60
C PRO A 101 7.32 -10.00 -9.03
N LEU A 102 7.48 -10.21 -10.34
CA LEU A 102 8.19 -11.39 -10.86
C LEU A 102 9.66 -11.37 -10.42
N LEU A 103 10.36 -10.25 -10.62
CA LEU A 103 11.78 -10.11 -10.23
C LEU A 103 11.98 -10.35 -8.73
N VAL A 104 11.11 -9.78 -7.90
CA VAL A 104 11.09 -9.99 -6.45
C VAL A 104 10.93 -11.49 -6.13
N THR A 105 10.02 -12.17 -6.81
CA THR A 105 9.79 -13.59 -6.57
C THR A 105 10.95 -14.46 -7.06
N PHE A 106 11.56 -14.12 -8.21
CA PHE A 106 12.78 -14.78 -8.68
C PHE A 106 13.93 -14.62 -7.68
N TYR A 107 14.09 -13.44 -7.09
CA TYR A 107 15.10 -13.23 -6.05
C TYR A 107 14.83 -14.10 -4.81
N ARG A 108 13.57 -14.25 -4.40
CA ARG A 108 13.23 -15.18 -3.31
C ARG A 108 13.50 -16.64 -3.67
N ALA A 109 13.14 -17.06 -4.88
CA ALA A 109 13.43 -18.41 -5.36
C ALA A 109 14.94 -18.67 -5.41
N PHE A 110 15.75 -17.67 -5.79
CA PHE A 110 17.20 -17.74 -5.76
C PHE A 110 17.74 -17.91 -4.34
N ILE A 111 17.25 -17.16 -3.36
CA ILE A 111 17.62 -17.32 -1.94
C ILE A 111 17.31 -18.75 -1.46
N TYR A 112 16.14 -19.27 -1.81
CA TYR A 112 15.70 -20.59 -1.38
C TYR A 112 16.50 -21.73 -2.04
N LEU A 113 16.66 -21.68 -3.36
CA LEU A 113 17.29 -22.74 -4.15
C LEU A 113 18.81 -22.76 -4.06
N TYR A 114 19.44 -21.57 -4.04
CA TYR A 114 20.88 -21.46 -4.20
C TYR A 114 21.60 -21.17 -2.88
N ILE A 115 21.00 -20.36 -2.00
CA ILE A 115 21.64 -19.97 -0.74
C ILE A 115 21.26 -20.92 0.40
N SER A 116 20.01 -21.39 0.44
CA SER A 116 19.50 -22.19 1.56
C SER A 116 19.66 -23.71 1.36
N GLU A 117 20.02 -24.17 0.15
CA GLU A 117 20.18 -25.60 -0.22
C GLU A 117 19.01 -26.52 0.22
N CYS A 118 17.80 -25.99 0.40
CA CYS A 118 16.67 -26.75 0.91
C CYS A 118 16.12 -27.73 -0.15
N PRO A 119 15.77 -28.97 0.24
CA PRO A 119 15.12 -29.90 -0.67
C PRO A 119 13.77 -29.34 -1.14
N PHE A 120 13.49 -29.50 -2.43
CA PHE A 120 12.25 -29.03 -3.04
C PHE A 120 11.07 -29.89 -2.56
N THR A 121 10.39 -29.45 -1.52
CA THR A 121 9.14 -30.08 -1.07
C THR A 121 7.94 -29.41 -1.76
N SER A 122 6.84 -30.16 -1.91
CA SER A 122 5.62 -29.66 -2.55
C SER A 122 5.00 -28.46 -1.83
N GLN A 123 5.19 -28.36 -0.51
CA GLN A 123 4.73 -27.22 0.30
C GLN A 123 5.47 -25.93 -0.04
N GLU A 124 6.75 -26.03 -0.38
CA GLU A 124 7.62 -24.88 -0.65
C GLU A 124 7.38 -24.32 -2.05
N THR A 125 7.14 -25.20 -3.02
CA THR A 125 6.64 -24.80 -4.33
C THR A 125 5.32 -24.04 -4.22
N PHE A 126 4.40 -24.53 -3.37
CA PHE A 126 3.12 -23.87 -3.16
C PHE A 126 3.28 -22.47 -2.56
N ARG A 127 4.18 -22.30 -1.58
CA ARG A 127 4.50 -20.99 -0.98
C ARG A 127 5.02 -19.98 -2.02
N ILE A 128 5.97 -20.40 -2.86
CA ILE A 128 6.53 -19.52 -3.92
C ILE A 128 5.44 -19.10 -4.92
N VAL A 129 4.66 -20.06 -5.43
CA VAL A 129 3.58 -19.78 -6.40
C VAL A 129 2.52 -18.85 -5.82
N ARG A 130 2.14 -19.08 -4.56
CA ARG A 130 1.21 -18.23 -3.81
C ARG A 130 1.73 -16.78 -3.73
N ASP A 131 3.02 -16.62 -3.46
CA ASP A 131 3.62 -15.30 -3.28
C ASP A 131 3.74 -14.53 -4.60
N VAL A 132 4.01 -15.22 -5.73
CA VAL A 132 3.87 -14.64 -7.08
C VAL A 132 2.47 -14.09 -7.25
N TYR A 133 1.46 -14.92 -6.99
CA TYR A 133 0.06 -14.55 -7.20
C TYR A 133 -0.34 -13.32 -6.37
N PHE A 134 0.06 -13.24 -5.09
CA PHE A 134 -0.26 -12.10 -4.24
C PHE A 134 0.45 -10.82 -4.67
N LEU A 135 1.75 -10.89 -4.99
CA LEU A 135 2.53 -9.73 -5.42
C LEU A 135 2.05 -9.20 -6.78
N GLU A 136 1.71 -10.09 -7.72
CA GLU A 136 1.11 -9.73 -9.01
C GLU A 136 -0.24 -9.05 -8.84
N THR A 137 -1.10 -9.64 -8.01
CA THR A 137 -2.43 -9.09 -7.71
C THR A 137 -2.31 -7.69 -7.09
N LEU A 138 -1.34 -7.51 -6.19
CA LEU A 138 -1.04 -6.24 -5.57
C LEU A 138 -0.54 -5.21 -6.59
N GLY A 139 0.37 -5.59 -7.50
CA GLY A 139 0.83 -4.73 -8.60
C GLY A 139 -0.32 -4.29 -9.52
N CYS A 140 -1.18 -5.22 -9.91
CA CYS A 140 -2.38 -4.93 -10.71
C CYS A 140 -3.33 -3.99 -9.98
N PHE A 141 -3.52 -4.18 -8.68
CA PHE A 141 -4.35 -3.31 -7.86
C PHE A 141 -3.80 -1.88 -7.81
N VAL A 142 -2.49 -1.71 -7.62
CA VAL A 142 -1.88 -0.37 -7.64
C VAL A 142 -2.01 0.29 -9.01
N TYR A 143 -1.92 -0.48 -10.10
CA TYR A 143 -2.20 0.03 -11.44
C TYR A 143 -3.65 0.51 -11.60
N ILE A 144 -4.63 -0.19 -11.01
CA ILE A 144 -6.04 0.28 -11.00
C ILE A 144 -6.16 1.64 -10.30
N ILE A 145 -5.46 1.84 -9.17
CA ILE A 145 -5.45 3.14 -8.47
C ILE A 145 -4.90 4.23 -9.39
N TYR A 146 -3.78 3.96 -10.09
CA TYR A 146 -3.22 4.87 -11.08
C TYR A 146 -4.22 5.21 -12.19
N LEU A 147 -4.93 4.22 -12.74
CA LEU A 147 -5.95 4.46 -13.77
C LEU A 147 -7.08 5.36 -13.27
N ILE A 148 -7.58 5.12 -12.06
CA ILE A 148 -8.62 5.97 -11.46
C ILE A 148 -8.10 7.41 -11.31
N ARG A 149 -6.86 7.59 -10.84
CA ARG A 149 -6.24 8.91 -10.72
C ARG A 149 -6.20 9.65 -12.06
N ILE A 150 -5.65 9.01 -13.10
CA ILE A 150 -5.56 9.61 -14.44
C ILE A 150 -6.96 9.94 -14.98
N SER A 151 -7.97 9.10 -14.71
CA SER A 151 -9.35 9.36 -15.12
C SER A 151 -9.92 10.64 -14.51
N PHE A 152 -9.57 10.95 -13.25
CA PHE A 152 -9.99 12.19 -12.60
C PHE A 152 -9.28 13.40 -13.18
N GLN A 153 -7.98 13.32 -13.46
CA GLN A 153 -7.25 14.40 -14.11
C GLN A 153 -7.88 14.77 -15.47
N HIS A 154 -8.26 13.75 -16.26
CA HIS A 154 -8.98 13.97 -17.52
C HIS A 154 -10.38 14.55 -17.29
N GLN A 155 -11.13 14.03 -16.31
CA GLN A 155 -12.47 14.51 -16.02
C GLN A 155 -12.47 15.98 -15.55
N PHE A 156 -11.50 16.38 -14.72
CA PHE A 156 -11.35 17.77 -14.28
C PHE A 156 -10.95 18.70 -15.43
N SER A 157 -10.08 18.25 -16.34
CA SER A 157 -9.76 19.01 -17.56
C SER A 157 -10.99 19.20 -18.46
N LEU A 158 -11.83 18.17 -18.62
CA LEU A 158 -13.10 18.29 -19.35
C LEU A 158 -14.11 19.21 -18.65
N LEU A 159 -14.20 19.12 -17.32
CA LEU A 159 -15.05 19.99 -16.51
C LEU A 159 -14.60 21.45 -16.65
N LEU A 160 -13.29 21.71 -16.69
CA LEU A 160 -12.72 23.02 -16.90
C LEU A 160 -13.15 23.62 -18.25
N SER A 161 -13.05 22.84 -19.34
CA SER A 161 -13.55 23.26 -20.65
C SER A 161 -15.06 23.52 -20.66
N TYR A 162 -15.84 22.67 -19.98
CA TYR A 162 -17.29 22.83 -19.86
C TYR A 162 -17.68 24.11 -19.11
N ILE A 163 -16.99 24.44 -18.01
CA ILE A 163 -17.25 25.66 -17.23
C ILE A 163 -17.00 26.91 -18.08
N LYS A 164 -15.95 26.87 -18.93
CA LYS A 164 -15.61 27.95 -19.86
C LYS A 164 -16.64 28.13 -20.97
N GLU A 165 -17.19 27.03 -21.49
CA GLU A 165 -18.21 27.08 -22.56
C GLU A 165 -19.59 27.54 -22.03
N GLU A 166 -19.93 27.19 -20.79
CA GLU A 166 -21.20 27.53 -20.14
C GLU A 166 -21.06 28.70 -19.14
N GLU A 167 -20.14 29.63 -19.40
CA GLU A 167 -19.97 30.85 -18.61
C GLU A 167 -21.30 31.62 -18.49
N GLY A 168 -21.64 32.02 -17.26
CA GLY A 168 -22.92 32.67 -16.94
C GLY A 168 -24.07 31.71 -16.57
N HIS A 169 -23.95 30.40 -16.83
CA HIS A 169 -24.92 29.39 -16.41
C HIS A 169 -24.51 28.69 -15.10
N LEU A 170 -24.53 29.45 -14.01
CA LEU A 170 -24.05 29.02 -12.69
C LEU A 170 -24.60 27.69 -12.20
N ASP A 171 -25.92 27.45 -12.32
CA ASP A 171 -26.55 26.23 -11.79
C ASP A 171 -26.15 24.96 -12.56
N LYS A 172 -25.88 25.07 -13.87
CA LYS A 172 -25.38 23.94 -14.67
C LYS A 172 -23.96 23.56 -14.26
N CYS A 173 -23.08 24.55 -14.16
CA CYS A 173 -21.68 24.36 -13.75
C CYS A 173 -21.59 23.80 -12.32
N ARG A 174 -22.47 24.27 -11.41
CA ARG A 174 -22.63 23.74 -10.06
C ARG A 174 -23.01 22.27 -10.03
N GLY A 175 -24.03 21.89 -10.78
CA GLY A 175 -24.49 20.50 -10.85
C GLY A 175 -23.40 19.56 -11.36
N ALA A 176 -22.67 19.99 -12.41
CA ALA A 176 -21.54 19.25 -12.95
C ALA A 176 -20.41 19.12 -11.90
N LEU A 177 -20.02 20.21 -11.25
CA LEU A 177 -18.99 20.22 -10.21
C LEU A 177 -19.36 19.30 -9.03
N PHE A 178 -20.59 19.36 -8.54
CA PHE A 178 -21.05 18.55 -7.41
C PHE A 178 -20.99 17.04 -7.71
N ASN A 179 -21.36 16.65 -8.93
CA ASN A 179 -21.30 15.26 -9.35
C ASN A 179 -19.86 14.73 -9.42
N VAL A 180 -18.93 15.54 -9.95
CA VAL A 180 -17.50 15.14 -10.05
C VAL A 180 -16.85 15.11 -8.67
N THR A 181 -17.12 16.10 -7.83
CA THR A 181 -16.57 16.21 -6.47
C THR A 181 -17.04 15.09 -5.55
N THR A 182 -18.31 14.68 -5.66
CA THR A 182 -18.83 13.55 -4.88
C THR A 182 -18.07 12.26 -5.20
N ASP A 183 -17.86 11.95 -6.48
CA ASP A 183 -17.07 10.79 -6.88
C ASP A 183 -15.59 10.92 -6.45
N PHE A 184 -15.01 12.11 -6.61
CA PHE A 184 -13.63 12.38 -6.23
C PHE A 184 -13.42 12.25 -4.71
N SER A 185 -14.38 12.70 -3.90
CA SER A 185 -14.33 12.56 -2.44
C SER A 185 -14.30 11.08 -2.01
N CYS A 186 -15.04 10.21 -2.71
CA CYS A 186 -15.00 8.76 -2.47
C CYS A 186 -13.61 8.18 -2.77
N PHE A 187 -12.97 8.62 -3.86
CA PHE A 187 -11.62 8.21 -4.22
C PHE A 187 -10.56 8.75 -3.25
N LYS A 188 -10.66 10.02 -2.86
CA LYS A 188 -9.78 10.65 -1.86
C LYS A 188 -9.87 9.91 -0.53
N GLN A 189 -11.08 9.65 -0.04
CA GLN A 189 -11.29 8.92 1.21
C GLN A 189 -10.73 7.50 1.12
N PHE A 190 -10.90 6.83 -0.02
CA PHE A 190 -10.31 5.51 -0.26
C PHE A 190 -8.77 5.55 -0.20
N CYS A 191 -8.13 6.47 -0.92
CA CYS A 191 -6.66 6.60 -0.91
C CYS A 191 -6.13 6.96 0.49
N SER A 192 -6.80 7.88 1.19
CA SER A 192 -6.44 8.25 2.56
C SER A 192 -6.53 7.05 3.51
N ASN A 193 -7.66 6.34 3.54
CA ASN A 193 -7.82 5.12 4.35
C ASN A 193 -6.81 4.03 3.96
N TYR A 194 -6.51 3.89 2.67
CA TYR A 194 -5.55 2.90 2.21
C TYR A 194 -4.13 3.21 2.68
N LEU A 195 -3.69 4.47 2.55
CA LEU A 195 -2.40 4.93 3.06
C LEU A 195 -2.33 4.86 4.59
N LEU A 196 -3.43 5.16 5.27
CA LEU A 196 -3.57 5.06 6.72
C LEU A 196 -3.30 3.65 7.24
N CYS A 197 -3.71 2.62 6.51
CA CYS A 197 -3.42 1.23 6.85
C CYS A 197 -2.03 0.80 6.37
N THR A 198 -1.60 1.26 5.20
CA THR A 198 -0.39 0.77 4.53
C THR A 198 0.89 1.34 5.12
N ILE A 199 0.92 2.66 5.40
CA ILE A 199 2.12 3.34 5.91
C ILE A 199 2.55 2.76 7.27
N PRO A 200 1.67 2.60 8.28
CA PRO A 200 2.11 2.06 9.57
C PRO A 200 2.58 0.61 9.46
N MET A 201 1.95 -0.21 8.61
CA MET A 201 2.42 -1.58 8.38
C MET A 201 3.79 -1.61 7.70
N ALA A 202 4.08 -0.68 6.77
CA ALA A 202 5.41 -0.56 6.18
C ALA A 202 6.45 -0.14 7.24
N VAL A 203 6.09 0.79 8.13
CA VAL A 203 6.96 1.22 9.22
C VAL A 203 7.27 0.06 10.16
N LEU A 204 6.28 -0.75 10.54
CA LEU A 204 6.50 -1.97 11.33
C LEU A 204 7.42 -2.96 10.62
N ALA A 205 7.21 -3.19 9.32
CA ALA A 205 8.05 -4.09 8.55
C ALA A 205 9.51 -3.62 8.45
N ILE A 206 9.71 -2.33 8.20
CA ILE A 206 11.04 -1.72 8.09
C ILE A 206 11.74 -1.72 9.44
N SER A 207 11.07 -1.23 10.48
CA SER A 207 11.64 -1.15 11.84
C SER A 207 11.98 -2.53 12.40
N SER A 208 11.11 -3.54 12.22
CA SER A 208 11.41 -4.93 12.58
C SER A 208 12.58 -5.51 11.79
N SER A 209 12.71 -5.17 10.51
CA SER A 209 13.85 -5.61 9.69
C SER A 209 15.17 -4.96 10.12
N VAL A 210 15.15 -3.68 10.54
CA VAL A 210 16.31 -2.98 11.10
C VAL A 210 16.71 -3.59 12.44
N ALA A 211 15.77 -3.80 13.35
CA ALA A 211 16.04 -4.42 14.65
C ALA A 211 16.59 -5.84 14.50
N TRP A 212 16.08 -6.59 13.52
CA TRP A 212 16.62 -7.91 13.19
C TRP A 212 18.06 -7.84 12.71
N GLN A 213 18.38 -6.95 11.77
CA GLN A 213 19.75 -6.77 11.28
C GLN A 213 20.72 -6.39 12.39
N TYR A 214 20.28 -5.56 13.34
CA TYR A 214 21.07 -5.20 14.52
C TYR A 214 21.33 -6.41 15.41
N THR A 215 20.29 -7.22 15.69
CA THR A 215 20.39 -8.42 16.52
C THR A 215 21.33 -9.46 15.90
N VAL A 216 21.16 -9.76 14.61
CA VAL A 216 21.99 -10.74 13.88
C VAL A 216 23.45 -10.31 13.77
N ASN A 217 23.72 -9.02 13.55
CA ASN A 217 25.09 -8.52 13.51
C ASN A 217 25.75 -8.43 14.91
N SER A 218 24.96 -8.45 15.98
CA SER A 218 25.48 -8.40 17.36
C SER A 218 25.91 -9.77 17.92
N THR A 219 25.44 -10.87 17.34
CA THR A 219 25.87 -12.22 17.74
C THR A 219 27.24 -12.55 17.14
N CYS A 220 28.27 -12.67 17.98
CA CYS A 220 29.63 -13.06 17.55
C CYS A 220 29.61 -14.43 16.85
N SER A 221 29.85 -14.44 15.54
CA SER A 221 29.78 -15.63 14.69
C SER A 221 31.08 -16.45 14.74
N SER A 222 30.99 -17.71 15.16
CA SER A 222 31.97 -18.75 14.82
C SER A 222 31.84 -19.12 13.33
N ALA A 223 32.92 -19.62 12.72
CA ALA A 223 32.99 -20.00 11.30
C ALA A 223 31.94 -21.04 10.84
N SER A 224 31.21 -21.68 11.77
CA SER A 224 30.11 -22.61 11.49
C SER A 224 28.77 -21.92 11.17
N ASN A 225 28.61 -20.62 11.46
CA ASN A 225 27.35 -19.88 11.33
C ASN A 225 27.31 -18.89 10.15
N GLU A 226 28.37 -18.77 9.34
CA GLU A 226 28.45 -17.79 8.24
C GLU A 226 27.33 -17.95 7.21
N ARG A 227 26.96 -19.20 6.86
CA ARG A 227 25.88 -19.46 5.88
C ARG A 227 24.50 -19.06 6.40
N VAL A 228 24.21 -19.35 7.67
CA VAL A 228 22.94 -18.98 8.29
C VAL A 228 22.79 -17.47 8.32
N LEU A 229 23.88 -16.78 8.68
CA LEU A 229 23.96 -15.32 8.65
C LEU A 229 23.73 -14.75 7.24
N ASP A 230 24.28 -15.39 6.20
CA ASP A 230 24.10 -14.97 4.81
C ASP A 230 22.65 -15.15 4.32
N VAL A 231 22.01 -16.29 4.65
CA VAL A 231 20.58 -16.52 4.36
C VAL A 231 19.71 -15.45 5.03
N GLU A 232 19.91 -15.20 6.32
CA GLU A 232 19.13 -14.21 7.06
C GLU A 232 19.31 -12.78 6.53
N ASN A 233 20.55 -12.41 6.19
CA ASN A 233 20.84 -11.12 5.58
C ASN A 233 20.16 -10.95 4.22
N ASN A 234 20.16 -11.97 3.37
CA ASN A 234 19.47 -11.93 2.09
C ASN A 234 17.94 -11.88 2.25
N ILE A 235 17.36 -12.57 3.24
CA ILE A 235 15.93 -12.46 3.56
C ILE A 235 15.57 -11.05 4.06
N CYS A 236 16.44 -10.40 4.84
CA CYS A 236 16.24 -9.00 5.22
C CYS A 236 16.30 -8.06 4.01
N ARG A 237 17.27 -8.22 3.12
CA ARG A 237 17.35 -7.45 1.86
C ARG A 237 16.11 -7.64 0.99
N TYR A 238 15.63 -8.88 0.88
CA TYR A 238 14.39 -9.21 0.17
C TYR A 238 13.21 -8.43 0.73
N VAL A 239 13.01 -8.44 2.06
CA VAL A 239 11.90 -7.74 2.69
C VAL A 239 11.99 -6.22 2.52
N TRP A 240 13.18 -5.65 2.69
CA TRP A 240 13.43 -4.24 2.38
C TRP A 240 13.03 -3.88 0.95
N LEU A 241 13.46 -4.71 0.00
CA LEU A 241 13.19 -4.50 -1.42
C LEU A 241 11.68 -4.57 -1.68
N VAL A 242 10.95 -5.55 -1.15
CA VAL A 242 9.49 -5.64 -1.30
C VAL A 242 8.79 -4.36 -0.81
N PHE A 243 9.10 -3.90 0.42
CA PHE A 243 8.37 -2.79 1.03
C PHE A 243 8.71 -1.43 0.41
N LEU A 244 9.98 -1.14 0.16
CA LEU A 244 10.39 0.14 -0.44
C LEU A 244 9.81 0.30 -1.84
N LEU A 245 9.89 -0.76 -2.61
CA LEU A 245 9.42 -0.82 -3.97
C LEU A 245 7.91 -0.68 -4.05
N TYR A 246 7.20 -1.38 -3.16
CA TYR A 246 5.76 -1.26 -3.06
C TYR A 246 5.33 0.16 -2.67
N LEU A 247 5.96 0.76 -1.66
CA LEU A 247 5.71 2.14 -1.27
C LEU A 247 5.99 3.12 -2.41
N ALA A 248 7.08 2.92 -3.16
CA ALA A 248 7.43 3.77 -4.29
C ALA A 248 6.37 3.69 -5.41
N VAL A 249 5.97 2.48 -5.80
CA VAL A 249 4.95 2.24 -6.83
C VAL A 249 3.58 2.76 -6.38
N LEU A 250 3.22 2.60 -5.10
CA LEU A 250 1.98 3.12 -4.53
C LEU A 250 1.96 4.65 -4.49
N THR A 251 3.04 5.27 -4.03
CA THR A 251 3.18 6.75 -4.00
C THR A 251 3.10 7.31 -5.41
N PHE A 252 3.74 6.65 -6.38
CA PHE A 252 3.65 7.03 -7.79
C PHE A 252 2.23 6.86 -8.34
N ALA A 253 1.51 5.80 -7.98
CA ALA A 253 0.14 5.57 -8.44
C ALA A 253 -0.85 6.62 -7.90
N ILE A 254 -0.69 7.02 -6.64
CA ILE A 254 -1.52 8.05 -5.99
C ILE A 254 -1.11 9.45 -6.45
N GLY A 255 0.16 9.69 -6.77
CA GLY A 255 0.70 11.01 -7.14
C GLY A 255 1.31 11.76 -5.95
N GLY A 256 1.72 11.04 -4.91
CA GLY A 256 2.22 11.58 -3.65
C GLY A 256 1.62 10.84 -2.45
N LEU A 257 1.64 11.50 -1.29
CA LEU A 257 1.02 11.02 -0.05
C LEU A 257 -0.45 11.44 0.09
N SER A 258 -0.93 12.31 -0.81
CA SER A 258 -2.29 12.81 -0.86
C SER A 258 -2.73 12.99 -2.30
N THR A 259 -4.01 12.74 -2.59
CA THR A 259 -4.62 13.04 -3.90
C THR A 259 -5.04 14.51 -4.03
N GLU A 260 -4.78 15.33 -3.01
CA GLU A 260 -5.15 16.76 -2.97
C GLU A 260 -4.59 17.57 -4.13
N HIS A 261 -3.38 17.24 -4.58
CA HIS A 261 -2.74 17.89 -5.73
C HIS A 261 -3.63 17.94 -6.99
N ILE A 262 -4.52 16.96 -7.20
CA ILE A 262 -5.45 16.94 -8.35
C ILE A 262 -6.49 18.05 -8.22
N TRP A 263 -6.99 18.25 -7.00
CA TRP A 263 -7.94 19.31 -6.70
C TRP A 263 -7.26 20.67 -6.70
N ASP A 264 -6.07 20.78 -6.11
CA ASP A 264 -5.32 22.03 -6.04
C ASP A 264 -5.00 22.55 -7.45
N ASN A 265 -4.52 21.67 -8.34
CA ASN A 265 -4.32 22.02 -9.75
C ASN A 265 -5.61 22.47 -10.44
N PHE A 266 -6.73 21.78 -10.19
CA PHE A 266 -8.03 22.17 -10.77
C PHE A 266 -8.51 23.52 -10.22
N TYR A 267 -8.33 23.78 -8.92
CA TYR A 267 -8.66 25.06 -8.29
C TYR A 267 -7.84 26.19 -8.90
N ASP A 268 -6.53 25.99 -9.05
CA ASP A 268 -5.62 26.96 -9.66
C ASP A 268 -5.98 27.23 -11.13
N ASP A 269 -6.31 26.19 -11.90
CA ASP A 269 -6.76 26.32 -13.29
C ASP A 269 -8.09 27.11 -13.38
N VAL A 270 -9.02 26.91 -12.45
CA VAL A 270 -10.27 27.68 -12.38
C VAL A 270 -10.01 29.14 -12.05
N LEU A 271 -9.08 29.44 -11.14
CA LEU A 271 -8.70 30.82 -10.83
C LEU A 271 -8.11 31.54 -12.05
N GLN A 272 -7.38 30.83 -12.91
CA GLN A 272 -6.80 31.40 -14.14
C GLN A 272 -7.83 31.66 -15.24
N LEU A 273 -8.99 30.99 -15.21
CA LEU A 273 -10.04 31.17 -16.22
C LEU A 273 -10.97 32.35 -15.95
N GLN A 274 -10.82 33.02 -14.81
CA GLN A 274 -11.71 34.11 -14.44
C GLN A 274 -11.69 35.22 -15.49
N SER A 275 -12.89 35.61 -15.92
CA SER A 275 -13.11 36.72 -16.84
C SER A 275 -13.78 37.87 -16.12
N GLU A 276 -13.29 39.09 -16.37
CA GLU A 276 -13.90 40.33 -15.87
C GLU A 276 -15.35 40.51 -16.37
N SER A 277 -15.70 39.91 -17.52
CA SER A 277 -17.06 40.01 -18.10
C SER A 277 -18.14 39.30 -17.27
N HIS A 278 -17.75 38.34 -16.42
CA HIS A 278 -18.67 37.51 -15.63
C HIS A 278 -18.24 37.42 -14.16
N CYS A 279 -17.81 38.54 -13.57
CA CYS A 279 -17.26 38.62 -12.22
C CYS A 279 -18.17 37.96 -11.14
N GLU A 280 -19.48 38.27 -11.12
CA GLU A 280 -20.41 37.69 -10.13
C GLU A 280 -20.54 36.16 -10.24
N PHE A 281 -20.47 35.62 -11.46
CA PHE A 281 -20.49 34.18 -11.69
C PHE A 281 -19.22 33.53 -11.11
N TRP A 282 -18.05 34.09 -11.42
CA TRP A 282 -16.76 33.58 -10.99
C TRP A 282 -16.59 33.65 -9.47
N ASP A 283 -16.95 34.78 -8.84
CA ASP A 283 -16.94 34.93 -7.39
C ASP A 283 -17.80 33.87 -6.69
N SER A 284 -19.02 33.67 -7.20
CA SER A 284 -19.94 32.68 -6.64
C SER A 284 -19.46 31.24 -6.83
N PHE A 285 -18.85 30.95 -7.99
CA PHE A 285 -18.33 29.62 -8.32
C PHE A 285 -17.08 29.29 -7.49
N VAL A 286 -16.14 30.22 -7.36
CA VAL A 286 -14.91 30.07 -6.55
C VAL A 286 -15.25 29.93 -5.07
N HIS A 287 -16.20 30.71 -4.56
CA HIS A 287 -16.67 30.57 -3.19
C HIS A 287 -17.15 29.14 -2.90
N GLN A 288 -17.90 28.54 -3.82
CA GLN A 288 -18.34 27.14 -3.67
C GLN A 288 -17.22 26.13 -3.79
N LEU A 289 -16.25 26.36 -4.67
CA LEU A 289 -15.06 25.52 -4.77
C LEU A 289 -14.29 25.49 -3.43
N SER A 290 -14.16 26.65 -2.78
CA SER A 290 -13.52 26.76 -1.47
C SER A 290 -14.28 26.03 -0.35
N LEU A 291 -15.62 26.03 -0.40
CA LEU A 291 -16.46 25.32 0.57
C LEU A 291 -16.33 23.79 0.43
N LEU A 292 -16.22 23.29 -0.81
CA LEU A 292 -16.06 21.87 -1.10
C LEU A 292 -14.67 21.33 -0.72
N TYR A 293 -13.66 22.20 -0.62
CA TYR A 293 -12.27 21.83 -0.36
C TYR A 293 -11.93 21.53 1.12
N LYS A 294 -12.85 21.74 2.06
CA LYS A 294 -12.54 21.67 3.50
C LYS A 294 -12.15 20.24 3.93
N THR A 295 -10.85 19.97 3.99
CA THR A 295 -10.31 18.65 4.39
C THR A 295 -9.51 18.75 5.69
N LYS A 296 -9.70 17.78 6.59
CA LYS A 296 -8.88 17.56 7.79
C LYS A 296 -8.07 16.27 7.59
N ASP A 297 -6.77 16.38 7.34
CA ASP A 297 -5.87 15.23 7.15
C ASP A 297 -4.70 15.21 8.18
N ASN A 298 -5.02 15.35 9.47
CA ASN A 298 -4.02 15.20 10.56
C ASN A 298 -3.90 13.77 11.12
N LEU A 299 -4.66 12.80 10.58
CA LEU A 299 -4.76 11.46 11.17
C LEU A 299 -3.53 10.59 10.87
N THR A 300 -2.94 10.73 9.68
CA THR A 300 -1.86 9.84 9.17
C THR A 300 -0.56 9.99 9.95
N VAL A 301 -0.20 11.23 10.33
CA VAL A 301 1.01 11.52 11.11
C VAL A 301 0.90 10.97 12.54
N THR A 302 -0.27 11.07 13.16
CA THR A 302 -0.51 10.58 14.52
C THR A 302 -0.40 9.06 14.59
N LEU A 303 -0.91 8.37 13.56
CA LEU A 303 -0.83 6.90 13.45
C LEU A 303 0.60 6.41 13.17
N PHE A 304 1.39 7.17 12.41
CA PHE A 304 2.81 6.90 12.24
C PHE A 304 3.54 6.89 13.60
N PHE A 305 3.33 7.93 14.42
CA PHE A 305 3.93 8.03 15.75
C PHE A 305 3.41 6.98 16.74
N SER A 306 2.13 6.58 16.67
CA SER A 306 1.60 5.54 17.56
C SER A 306 2.21 4.16 17.25
N VAL A 307 2.40 3.85 15.97
CA VAL A 307 2.97 2.55 15.57
C VAL A 307 4.47 2.50 15.83
N LEU A 308 5.18 3.60 15.58
CA LEU A 308 6.59 3.71 15.94
C LEU A 308 6.78 3.63 17.46
N SER A 309 5.95 4.31 18.25
CA SER A 309 6.03 4.27 19.72
C SER A 309 5.73 2.88 20.30
N CYS A 310 4.73 2.16 19.77
CA CYS A 310 4.49 0.76 20.15
C CYS A 310 5.68 -0.14 19.80
N PHE A 311 6.28 0.01 18.62
CA PHE A 311 7.46 -0.75 18.23
C PHE A 311 8.65 -0.44 19.15
N THR A 312 8.93 0.83 19.41
CA THR A 312 10.01 1.24 20.33
C THR A 312 9.75 0.75 21.75
N ALA A 313 8.51 0.75 22.23
CA ALA A 313 8.17 0.24 23.55
C ALA A 313 8.39 -1.27 23.68
N LEU A 314 8.14 -2.04 22.62
CA LEU A 314 8.33 -3.49 22.59
C LEU A 314 9.80 -3.92 22.50
N GLN A 315 10.67 -3.10 21.91
CA GLN A 315 12.08 -3.43 21.68
C GLN A 315 13.06 -2.72 22.62
N LEU A 316 12.73 -1.52 23.13
CA LEU A 316 13.61 -0.75 24.02
C LEU A 316 13.41 -1.08 25.52
N GLY A 317 12.46 -1.95 25.86
CA GLY A 317 12.23 -2.36 27.26
C GLY A 317 13.35 -3.20 27.88
N ASP A 318 14.16 -3.88 27.04
CA ASP A 318 15.20 -4.83 27.46
C ASP A 318 16.50 -4.66 26.62
N GLN A 319 16.86 -3.42 26.27
CA GLN A 319 18.16 -3.18 25.61
C GLN A 319 19.31 -3.27 26.62
N ASP A 320 19.99 -4.41 26.64
CA ASP A 320 21.25 -4.55 27.35
C ASP A 320 22.37 -3.86 26.54
N VAL A 321 22.74 -2.65 26.96
CA VAL A 321 23.79 -1.81 26.34
C VAL A 321 25.19 -2.37 26.62
N SER A 322 25.30 -3.50 27.34
CA SER A 322 26.55 -4.22 27.63
C SER A 322 27.28 -4.71 26.37
N PHE A 323 26.63 -4.73 25.21
CA PHE A 323 27.23 -5.11 23.92
C PHE A 323 28.41 -4.20 23.48
N LEU A 324 28.44 -2.93 23.93
CA LEU A 324 29.57 -2.03 23.67
C LEU A 324 30.79 -2.31 24.57
N ALA A 325 30.60 -3.05 25.67
CA ALA A 325 31.62 -3.31 26.67
C ALA A 325 32.15 -4.75 26.64
N ASN A 326 31.37 -5.72 26.18
CA ASN A 326 31.74 -7.14 26.19
C ASN A 326 32.17 -7.61 24.80
N ALA A 327 33.48 -7.54 24.54
CA ALA A 327 34.11 -8.42 23.58
C ALA A 327 33.74 -9.87 23.95
N CYS A 328 33.17 -10.57 22.97
CA CYS A 328 32.68 -11.95 22.99
C CYS A 328 33.18 -12.81 24.17
N ASN A 329 32.32 -13.08 25.16
CA ASN A 329 32.55 -14.14 26.14
C ASN A 329 31.33 -15.07 26.17
N GLU A 330 31.52 -16.19 25.48
CA GLU A 330 30.91 -17.52 25.57
C GLU A 330 29.61 -17.67 26.39
N THR A 331 28.53 -18.01 25.69
CA THR A 331 27.63 -19.16 25.99
C THR A 331 26.65 -19.34 24.82
N PHE A 332 26.95 -20.28 23.94
CA PHE A 332 26.14 -20.57 22.74
C PHE A 332 24.90 -21.40 23.09
N VAL A 333 23.72 -20.89 22.78
CA VAL A 333 22.52 -21.72 22.57
C VAL A 333 22.62 -22.29 21.16
N ASN A 334 22.68 -23.62 21.09
CA ASN A 334 22.80 -24.38 19.86
C ASN A 334 21.47 -24.32 19.09
N ILE A 335 21.33 -23.39 18.14
CA ILE A 335 20.18 -23.31 17.23
C ILE A 335 20.48 -24.19 16.02
N THR A 336 20.43 -25.50 16.21
CA THR A 336 20.46 -26.49 15.12
C THR A 336 19.15 -27.27 15.09
N SER A 337 18.13 -26.73 14.42
CA SER A 337 17.11 -27.53 13.72
C SER A 337 16.07 -26.64 13.02
N HIS A 338 15.84 -26.92 11.73
CA HIS A 338 14.73 -26.45 10.89
C HIS A 338 14.76 -24.99 10.38
N TYR A 339 15.56 -24.76 9.33
CA TYR A 339 15.42 -23.60 8.46
C TYR A 339 15.23 -24.03 7.01
N CYS A 340 14.09 -24.65 6.73
CA CYS A 340 13.45 -24.49 5.43
C CYS A 340 12.22 -23.61 5.69
N PHE A 341 12.19 -22.47 5.03
CA PHE A 341 11.35 -21.31 5.38
C PHE A 341 10.03 -21.25 4.66
#